data_AF-A0A6S6VW17-F1
#
_entry.id   AF-A0A6S6VW17-F1
#
_cell.length_a   1.000
_cell.length_b   1.000
_cell.length_c   1.000
_cell.angle_alpha   90.00
_cell.angle_beta   90.00
_cell.angle_gamma   90.00
#
_symmetry.space_group_name_H-M   'P 1'
#
loop_
_entity.id
_entity.type
_entity.pdbx_description
1 polymer ?
#
loop_
_entity_poly.entity_id
_entity_poly.type
_entity_poly.pdbx_seq_one_letter_code
_entity_poly.pdbx_strand_id
1 'polypeptide(L)'
;MALGPSENHPKTKTTWHIGSWGNPYEGGGRPGKGVVTYALSPNRQRPMATFIAKGFWNVVRRSRNQVLYFIPPLVIAYGTMQWAIERNEFLNSKTGRALYSDEEE
;
A
#
# COMPACT_ATOMS: atom_id res chain seq x y z
N MET A 1 26.62 15.54 18.38
CA MET A 1 26.65 15.55 19.86
C MET A 1 25.94 16.84 20.28
N ALA A 2 24.66 16.75 20.65
CA ALA A 2 23.89 17.90 21.12
C ALA A 2 23.32 17.53 22.49
N LEU A 3 23.74 18.29 23.49
CA LEU A 3 23.34 18.16 24.89
C LEU A 3 21.85 18.51 25.01
N GLY A 4 21.03 17.53 25.34
CA GLY A 4 19.66 17.71 25.83
C GLY A 4 19.65 17.84 27.35
N PRO A 5 18.67 18.55 27.95
CA PRO A 5 18.78 19.12 29.29
C PRO A 5 18.75 18.04 30.39
N SER A 6 19.57 18.26 31.42
CA SER A 6 19.59 17.47 32.65
C SER A 6 18.46 17.93 33.57
N GLU A 7 17.35 17.20 33.60
CA GLU A 7 16.44 17.27 34.74
C GLU A 7 16.02 15.88 35.17
N ASN A 8 16.26 15.60 36.45
CA ASN A 8 15.77 14.44 37.15
C ASN A 8 14.24 14.46 37.07
N HIS A 9 13.69 13.54 36.26
CA HIS A 9 12.27 13.29 36.04
C HIS A 9 11.59 14.05 34.88
N PRO A 10 11.85 13.70 33.60
CA PRO A 10 11.07 14.23 32.49
C PRO A 10 9.86 13.33 32.21
N LYS A 11 8.65 13.83 32.45
CA LYS A 11 7.51 13.45 31.60
C LYS A 11 7.86 13.95 30.21
N THR A 12 8.44 13.09 29.38
CA THR A 12 8.96 13.44 28.06
C THR A 12 7.83 14.00 27.21
N LYS A 13 7.90 15.29 26.88
CA LYS A 13 7.05 15.90 25.85
C LYS A 13 7.57 15.39 24.51
N THR A 14 6.92 14.37 23.97
CA THR A 14 7.28 13.70 22.72
C THR A 14 6.98 14.60 21.52
N THR A 15 7.91 15.47 21.13
CA THR A 15 7.84 16.16 19.81
C THR A 15 8.45 15.29 18.69
N TRP A 16 9.11 14.18 19.03
CA TRP A 16 9.82 13.28 18.11
C TRP A 16 9.38 11.83 18.38
N HIS A 17 8.81 11.16 17.38
CA HIS A 17 8.26 9.80 17.49
C HIS A 17 9.25 8.69 17.05
N ILE A 18 10.53 9.03 16.88
CA ILE A 18 11.60 8.12 16.47
C ILE A 18 12.84 8.41 17.33
N GLY A 19 13.37 7.39 17.99
CA GLY A 19 14.59 7.48 18.79
C GLY A 19 15.85 7.16 17.96
N SER A 20 17.02 7.47 18.52
CA SER A 20 18.31 7.16 17.91
C SER A 20 18.73 5.70 18.14
N TRP A 21 19.73 5.23 17.40
CA TRP A 21 20.42 3.97 17.69
C TRP A 21 20.93 3.96 19.13
N GLY A 22 20.67 2.86 19.86
CA GLY A 22 21.04 2.74 21.27
C GLY A 22 20.04 3.36 22.26
N ASN A 23 19.18 4.31 21.83
CA ASN A 23 18.07 4.81 22.64
C ASN A 23 16.76 4.95 21.83
N PRO A 24 16.14 3.84 21.41
CA PRO A 24 14.87 3.86 20.68
C PRO A 24 13.67 4.29 21.55
N TYR A 25 13.85 4.38 22.88
CA TYR A 25 12.78 4.70 23.83
C TYR A 25 12.44 6.20 23.87
N GLU A 26 13.38 7.08 23.48
CA GLU A 26 13.13 8.52 23.34
C GLU A 26 12.00 8.83 22.35
N GLY A 27 11.84 7.99 21.31
CA GLY A 27 10.79 8.11 20.30
C GLY A 27 9.53 7.30 20.59
N GLY A 28 9.41 6.65 21.75
CA GLY A 28 8.24 5.82 22.09
C GLY A 28 8.38 4.33 21.80
N GLY A 29 9.60 3.83 21.57
CA GLY A 29 9.87 2.39 21.63
C GLY A 29 9.54 1.82 23.02
N ARG A 30 9.20 0.52 23.10
CA ARG A 30 8.95 -0.18 24.37
C ARG A 30 10.15 -1.07 24.74
N PRO A 31 10.57 -1.14 26.00
CA PRO A 31 11.66 -2.01 26.42
C PRO A 31 11.30 -3.47 26.18
N GLY A 32 12.09 -4.15 25.35
CA GLY A 32 12.01 -5.58 25.11
C GLY A 32 13.09 -6.32 25.89
N LYS A 33 12.70 -7.24 26.78
CA LYS A 33 13.63 -8.14 27.50
C LYS A 33 13.28 -9.58 27.14
N GLY A 34 14.30 -10.42 26.91
CA GLY A 34 14.12 -11.87 26.70
C GLY A 34 13.87 -12.33 25.26
N VAL A 35 13.98 -11.44 24.27
CA VAL A 35 13.92 -11.82 22.85
C VAL A 35 15.33 -12.10 22.34
N VAL A 36 15.57 -13.31 21.84
CA VAL A 36 16.84 -13.71 21.23
C VAL A 36 16.63 -13.91 19.73
N THR A 37 17.41 -13.22 18.91
CA THR A 37 17.32 -13.27 17.44
C THR A 37 18.54 -14.00 16.87
N TYR A 38 18.30 -14.97 16.00
CA TYR A 38 19.35 -15.70 15.29
C TYR A 38 19.34 -15.32 13.82
N ALA A 39 20.53 -15.19 13.22
CA ALA A 39 20.68 -14.91 11.80
C ALA A 39 21.86 -15.69 11.21
N LEU A 40 21.77 -16.07 9.93
CA LEU A 40 22.86 -16.69 9.18
C LEU A 40 23.47 -15.67 8.21
N SER A 41 24.80 -15.67 8.06
CA SER A 41 25.48 -14.81 7.08
C SER A 41 24.89 -15.00 5.66
N PRO A 42 24.62 -13.91 4.91
CA PRO A 42 24.07 -13.99 3.55
C PRO A 42 24.93 -14.81 2.59
N ASN A 43 26.26 -14.79 2.75
CA ASN A 43 27.19 -15.57 1.92
C ASN A 43 27.04 -17.09 2.08
N ARG A 44 26.35 -17.53 3.15
CA ARG A 44 26.03 -18.94 3.42
C ARG A 44 24.60 -19.31 3.04
N GLN A 45 23.81 -18.36 2.51
CA GLN A 45 22.44 -18.59 2.08
C GLN A 45 22.35 -18.65 0.57
N ARG A 46 21.39 -19.41 0.05
CA ARG A 46 21.02 -19.36 -1.38
C ARG A 46 20.02 -18.20 -1.57
N PRO A 47 20.34 -17.15 -2.34
CA PRO A 47 19.56 -15.91 -2.37
C PRO A 47 18.12 -16.07 -2.89
N MET A 48 17.86 -17.08 -3.75
CA MET A 48 16.52 -17.40 -4.26
C MET A 48 16.11 -18.84 -3.94
N ALA A 49 16.42 -19.30 -2.73
CA ALA A 49 15.96 -20.61 -2.28
C ALA A 49 14.42 -20.71 -2.34
N THR A 50 13.90 -21.74 -3.01
CA THR A 50 12.45 -22.07 -3.01
C THR A 50 11.54 -20.98 -3.57
N PHE A 51 12.06 -20.09 -4.41
CA PHE A 51 11.29 -18.98 -4.98
C PHE A 51 10.04 -19.46 -5.75
N ILE A 52 10.21 -20.47 -6.62
CA ILE A 52 9.10 -21.01 -7.41
C ILE A 52 8.20 -21.90 -6.53
N ALA A 53 8.79 -22.84 -5.78
CA ALA A 53 8.02 -23.82 -5.03
C ALA A 53 7.27 -23.25 -3.80
N LYS A 54 7.73 -22.15 -3.19
CA LYS A 54 7.07 -21.52 -2.03
C LYS A 54 6.73 -20.04 -2.26
N GLY A 55 7.60 -19.29 -2.93
CA GLY A 55 7.39 -17.86 -3.16
C GLY A 55 6.14 -17.58 -3.98
N PHE A 56 5.95 -18.28 -5.10
CA PHE A 56 4.77 -18.11 -5.96
C PHE A 56 3.45 -18.33 -5.22
N TRP A 57 3.31 -19.45 -4.52
CA TRP A 57 2.09 -19.75 -3.76
C TRP A 57 1.82 -18.75 -2.65
N ASN A 58 2.87 -18.23 -2.02
CA ASN A 58 2.75 -17.19 -1.01
C ASN A 58 2.27 -15.86 -1.61
N VAL A 59 2.70 -15.51 -2.83
CA VAL A 59 2.19 -14.36 -3.58
C VAL A 59 0.71 -14.55 -3.89
N VAL A 60 0.32 -15.69 -4.48
CA VAL A 60 -1.09 -15.99 -4.81
C VAL A 60 -1.98 -15.87 -3.57
N ARG A 61 -1.57 -16.48 -2.45
CA ARG A 61 -2.32 -16.42 -1.19
C ARG A 61 -2.48 -14.99 -0.66
N ARG A 62 -1.45 -14.14 -0.78
CA ARG A 62 -1.51 -12.73 -0.34
C ARG A 62 -2.38 -11.89 -1.27
N SER A 63 -2.24 -12.07 -2.58
CA SER A 63 -3.00 -11.32 -3.58
C SER A 63 -4.49 -11.61 -3.48
N ARG A 64 -4.89 -12.87 -3.23
CA ARG A 64 -6.31 -13.26 -3.08
C ARG A 64 -7.06 -12.42 -2.04
N ASN A 65 -6.41 -12.05 -0.94
CA ASN A 65 -7.05 -11.26 0.12
C ASN A 65 -7.27 -9.79 -0.25
N GLN A 66 -6.57 -9.31 -1.29
CA GLN A 66 -6.65 -7.92 -1.75
C GLN A 66 -7.48 -7.74 -3.03
N VAL A 67 -7.70 -8.84 -3.77
CA VAL A 67 -8.45 -8.86 -5.03
C VAL A 67 -9.80 -8.16 -4.92
N LEU A 68 -10.55 -8.38 -3.83
CA LEU A 68 -11.87 -7.77 -3.66
C LEU A 68 -11.86 -6.26 -3.37
N TYR A 69 -10.74 -5.70 -2.94
CA TYR A 69 -10.61 -4.25 -2.76
C TYR A 69 -10.24 -3.54 -4.06
N PHE A 70 -9.53 -4.23 -4.95
CA PHE A 70 -8.98 -3.65 -6.17
C PHE A 70 -9.83 -3.91 -7.42
N ILE A 71 -10.35 -5.14 -7.57
CA ILE A 71 -11.08 -5.52 -8.78
C ILE A 71 -12.41 -4.78 -8.93
N PRO A 72 -13.29 -4.68 -7.91
CA PRO A 72 -14.58 -4.01 -8.07
C PRO A 72 -14.48 -2.55 -8.55
N PRO A 73 -13.67 -1.66 -7.96
CA PRO A 73 -13.57 -0.29 -8.46
C PRO A 73 -12.99 -0.22 -9.87
N LEU A 74 -12.05 -1.10 -10.23
CA LEU A 74 -11.50 -1.13 -11.59
C LEU A 74 -12.53 -1.60 -12.63
N VAL A 75 -13.30 -2.65 -12.32
CA VAL A 75 -14.33 -3.15 -13.23
C VAL A 75 -15.40 -2.09 -13.45
N ILE A 76 -15.82 -1.39 -12.39
CA ILE A 76 -16.77 -0.29 -12.49
C ILE A 76 -16.18 0.83 -13.36
N ALA A 77 -14.97 1.30 -13.05
CA ALA A 77 -14.34 2.38 -13.81
C ALA A 77 -14.21 2.03 -15.30
N TYR A 78 -13.71 0.83 -15.62
CA TYR A 78 -13.57 0.37 -16.99
C TYR A 78 -14.92 0.24 -17.69
N GLY A 79 -15.93 -0.32 -17.03
CA GLY A 79 -17.29 -0.45 -17.56
C GLY A 79 -17.93 0.92 -17.85
N THR A 80 -17.82 1.87 -16.93
CA THR A 80 -18.33 3.24 -17.12
C THR A 80 -17.61 3.97 -18.25
N MET A 81 -16.30 3.75 -18.40
CA MET A 81 -15.52 4.36 -19.46
C MET A 81 -15.90 3.81 -20.84
N GLN A 82 -16.05 2.49 -20.98
CA GLN A 82 -16.50 1.89 -22.23
C GLN A 82 -17.90 2.37 -22.62
N TRP A 83 -18.84 2.37 -21.67
CA TRP A 83 -20.17 2.92 -21.90
C TRP A 83 -20.13 4.39 -22.33
N ALA A 84 -19.30 5.22 -21.69
CA ALA A 84 -19.17 6.63 -22.03
C ALA A 84 -18.60 6.85 -23.44
N ILE A 85 -17.63 6.03 -23.86
CA ILE A 85 -17.04 6.07 -25.21
C ILE A 85 -18.09 5.71 -26.26
N GLU A 86 -18.76 4.56 -26.09
CA GLU A 86 -19.78 4.10 -27.03
C GLU A 86 -20.95 5.09 -27.14
N ARG A 87 -21.39 5.65 -26.01
CA ARG A 87 -22.45 6.65 -25.98
C ARG A 87 -22.03 7.94 -26.69
N ASN A 88 -20.79 8.39 -26.51
CA ASN A 88 -20.25 9.58 -27.16
C ASN A 88 -20.14 9.38 -28.68
N GLU A 89 -19.62 8.24 -29.13
CA GLU A 89 -19.56 7.89 -30.55
C GLU A 89 -20.95 7.80 -31.18
N PHE A 90 -21.91 7.18 -30.47
CA PHE A 90 -23.30 7.10 -30.92
C PHE A 90 -23.93 8.49 -31.09
N LEU A 91 -23.80 9.39 -30.11
CA LEU A 91 -24.36 10.75 -30.20
C LEU A 91 -23.76 11.55 -31.35
N ASN A 92 -22.47 11.37 -31.63
CA ASN A 92 -21.79 12.03 -32.75
C ASN A 92 -22.06 11.38 -34.12
N SER A 93 -22.66 10.19 -34.15
CA SER A 93 -23.04 9.49 -35.38
C SER A 93 -24.26 10.09 -36.05
N LYS A 94 -24.48 9.78 -37.34
CA LYS A 94 -25.64 10.28 -38.10
C LYS A 94 -26.98 9.80 -37.53
N THR A 95 -27.03 8.55 -37.07
CA THR A 95 -28.24 7.96 -36.48
C THR A 95 -28.54 8.56 -35.11
N GLY A 96 -27.51 8.83 -34.30
CA GLY A 96 -27.67 9.50 -33.01
C GLY A 96 -28.17 10.94 -33.14
N ARG A 97 -27.62 11.70 -34.09
CA ARG A 97 -28.14 13.05 -34.41
C ARG A 97 -29.60 13.01 -34.84
N ALA A 98 -29.98 12.10 -35.75
CA ALA A 98 -31.36 11.99 -36.20
C ALA A 98 -32.35 11.60 -35.08
N LEU A 99 -31.89 10.91 -34.03
CA LEU A 99 -32.76 10.45 -32.94
C LEU A 99 -32.91 11.47 -31.80
N TYR A 100 -31.86 12.25 -31.53
CA TYR A 100 -31.79 13.16 -30.37
C TYR A 100 -31.75 14.66 -30.76
N SER A 101 -31.70 15.00 -32.05
CA SER A 101 -31.70 16.39 -32.55
C SER A 101 -32.98 17.16 -32.20
N ASP A 102 -34.10 16.47 -32.11
CA ASP A 102 -35.43 17.09 -31.96
C ASP A 102 -35.92 17.10 -30.49
N GLU A 103 -35.15 16.53 -29.55
CA GLU A 103 -35.48 16.48 -28.11
C GLU A 103 -34.85 17.64 -27.31
N GLU A 104 -34.10 18.55 -27.95
CA GLU A 104 -33.51 19.74 -27.30
C GLU A 104 -34.44 20.99 -27.28
N GLU A 105 -35.69 20.89 -27.75
CA GLU A 105 -36.77 21.89 -27.51
C GLU A 105 -37.66 21.54 -26.31
#